data_AF-A0A1J3K6L0-F1
#
_entry.id   AF-A0A1J3K6L0-F1
#
_cell.length_a   1.000
_cell.length_b   1.000
_cell.length_c   1.000
_cell.angle_alpha   90.00
_cell.angle_beta   90.00
_cell.angle_gamma   90.00
#
_symmetry.space_group_name_H-M   'P 1'
#
loop_
_entity.id
_entity.type
_entity.pdbx_description
1 polymer ?
#
loop_
_entity_poly.entity_id
_entity_poly.type
_entity_poly.pdbx_seq_one_letter_code
_entity_poly.pdbx_strand_id
1 'polypeptide(L)'
;PFVVRGRKGAIFTEPKDDGRLYMAVDMPGVSEGDAELILKEYQVEFRGETKNVSEHDESGRLYVGRVGGTPDFAPSLLRHTVTGAIKFGVLKFLLKPPPSNNNSE
;
A
#
# COMPACT_ATOMS: atom_id res chain seq x y z
N PRO A 1 -13.76 0.01 23.08
CA PRO A 1 -12.29 0.11 22.90
C PRO A 1 -11.95 1.12 21.81
N PHE A 2 -11.07 2.09 22.10
CA PHE A 2 -10.56 3.05 21.11
C PHE A 2 -9.04 3.09 21.19
N VAL A 3 -8.39 3.37 20.06
CA VAL A 3 -6.92 3.37 19.95
C VAL A 3 -6.37 4.57 20.74
N VAL A 4 -5.76 4.30 21.91
CA VAL A 4 -5.12 5.31 22.76
C VAL A 4 -3.66 5.58 22.42
N ARG A 5 -3.01 4.65 21.71
CA ARG A 5 -1.62 4.74 21.24
C ARG A 5 -1.46 4.02 19.91
N GLY A 6 -0.50 4.48 19.11
CA GLY A 6 -0.24 3.96 17.77
C GLY A 6 -0.81 4.84 16.66
N ARG A 7 -0.71 4.34 15.44
CA ARG A 7 -1.15 5.03 14.23
C ARG A 7 -2.65 5.27 14.25
N LYS A 8 -3.08 6.50 13.96
CA LYS A 8 -4.49 6.86 13.82
C LYS A 8 -4.90 6.79 12.35
N GLY A 9 -6.10 6.26 12.09
CA GLY A 9 -6.67 6.14 10.74
C GLY A 9 -6.29 4.83 10.04
N ALA A 10 -7.15 4.43 9.09
CA ALA A 10 -6.99 3.20 8.32
C ALA A 10 -5.87 3.28 7.26
N ILE A 11 -5.43 4.50 6.92
CA ILE A 11 -4.39 4.76 5.92
C ILE A 11 -3.36 5.69 6.55
N PHE A 12 -2.09 5.37 6.32
CA PHE A 12 -0.97 6.20 6.72
C PHE A 12 0.03 6.30 5.57
N THR A 13 0.51 7.51 5.35
CA THR A 13 1.48 7.86 4.31
C THR A 13 2.63 8.63 4.96
N GLU A 14 3.85 8.29 4.54
CA GLU A 14 5.05 8.96 5.01
C GLU A 14 6.04 9.10 3.85
N PRO A 15 6.17 10.29 3.26
CA PRO A 15 7.26 10.56 2.31
C PRO A 15 8.60 10.50 3.05
N LYS A 16 9.63 10.00 2.38
CA LYS A 16 11.01 9.94 2.87
C LYS A 16 11.86 10.95 2.12
N ASP A 17 12.93 11.40 2.76
CA ASP A 17 13.83 12.44 2.21
C ASP A 17 14.50 12.04 0.89
N ASP A 18 14.61 10.74 0.62
CA ASP A 18 15.18 10.19 -0.62
C ASP A 18 14.14 9.92 -1.72
N GLY A 19 12.96 10.53 -1.61
CA GLY A 19 11.89 10.42 -2.59
C GLY A 19 11.10 9.11 -2.53
N ARG A 20 11.41 8.21 -1.57
CA ARG A 20 10.58 7.03 -1.32
C ARG A 20 9.26 7.44 -0.66
N LEU A 21 8.21 6.67 -0.92
CA LEU A 21 6.92 6.82 -0.24
C LEU A 21 6.60 5.54 0.53
N TYR A 22 6.56 5.63 1.85
CA TYR A 22 6.08 4.56 2.71
C TYR A 22 4.58 4.70 2.92
N MET A 23 3.87 3.58 2.81
CA MET A 23 2.44 3.51 3.07
C MET A 23 2.10 2.30 3.91
N ALA A 24 1.06 2.46 4.70
CA ALA A 24 0.47 1.34 5.41
C ALA A 24 -1.06 1.48 5.46
N VAL A 25 -1.76 0.38 5.24
CA VAL A 25 -3.23 0.32 5.13
C VAL A 25 -3.76 -0.79 6.04
N ASP A 26 -4.73 -0.46 6.88
CA ASP A 26 -5.43 -1.45 7.71
C ASP A 26 -6.38 -2.28 6.83
N MET A 27 -6.13 -3.59 6.80
CA MET A 27 -6.90 -4.63 6.13
C MET A 27 -7.15 -5.79 7.10
N PRO A 28 -7.88 -5.57 8.20
CA PRO A 28 -8.08 -6.59 9.22
C PRO A 28 -8.76 -7.83 8.63
N GLY A 29 -8.21 -9.00 8.99
CA GLY A 29 -8.68 -10.31 8.52
C GLY A 29 -8.03 -10.80 7.22
N VAL A 30 -7.25 -9.97 6.52
CA VAL A 30 -6.52 -10.42 5.32
C VAL A 30 -5.23 -11.12 5.76
N SER A 31 -5.05 -12.37 5.30
CA SER A 31 -3.89 -13.20 5.66
C SER A 31 -2.63 -12.78 4.91
N GLU A 32 -1.48 -13.21 5.42
CA GLU A 32 -0.21 -13.08 4.69
C GLU A 32 -0.31 -13.80 3.33
N GLY A 33 -0.01 -13.09 2.24
CA GLY A 33 -0.13 -13.61 0.87
C GLY A 33 -1.50 -13.39 0.20
N ASP A 34 -2.52 -12.93 0.94
CA ASP A 34 -3.85 -12.63 0.40
C ASP A 34 -4.05 -11.16 0.02
N ALA A 35 -2.95 -10.39 0.01
CA ALA A 35 -2.92 -9.01 -0.47
C ALA A 35 -2.12 -8.91 -1.77
N GLU A 36 -2.64 -8.13 -2.71
CA GLU A 36 -2.04 -7.86 -4.01
C GLU A 36 -1.67 -6.38 -4.11
N LEU A 37 -0.56 -6.11 -4.79
CA LEU A 37 -0.04 -4.77 -5.04
C LEU A 37 0.34 -4.66 -6.52
N ILE A 38 -0.29 -3.75 -7.24
CA ILE A 38 -0.13 -3.59 -8.69
C ILE A 38 0.42 -2.18 -8.96
N LEU A 39 1.61 -2.11 -9.55
CA LEU A 39 2.17 -0.84 -10.03
C LEU A 39 1.65 -0.57 -11.45
N LYS A 40 1.01 0.59 -11.62
CA LYS A 40 0.64 1.15 -12.92
C LYS A 40 1.43 2.43 -13.16
N GLU A 41 1.36 2.94 -14.38
CA GLU A 41 2.13 4.12 -14.78
C GLU A 41 1.88 5.34 -13.89
N TYR A 42 0.66 5.61 -13.42
CA TYR A 42 0.39 6.82 -12.62
C TYR A 42 -0.17 6.52 -11.23
N GLN A 43 -0.27 5.24 -10.87
CA GLN A 43 -0.86 4.82 -9.60
C GLN A 43 -0.37 3.45 -9.14
N VAL A 44 -0.43 3.22 -7.83
CA VAL A 44 -0.33 1.90 -7.20
C VAL A 44 -1.73 1.49 -6.79
N GLU A 45 -2.18 0.33 -7.23
CA GLU A 45 -3.41 -0.31 -6.76
C GLU A 45 -3.08 -1.37 -5.71
N PHE A 46 -3.95 -1.49 -4.72
CA PHE A 46 -3.87 -2.55 -3.73
C PHE A 46 -5.23 -3.22 -3.56
N ARG A 47 -5.18 -4.52 -3.31
CA ARG A 47 -6.36 -5.34 -3.02
C ARG A 47 -6.05 -6.33 -1.91
N GLY A 48 -7.01 -6.62 -1.06
CA GLY A 48 -6.91 -7.69 -0.07
C GLY A 48 -8.29 -8.27 0.20
N GLU A 49 -8.38 -9.58 0.33
CA GLU A 49 -9.64 -10.26 0.56
C GLU A 49 -9.50 -11.24 1.73
N THR A 50 -10.48 -11.23 2.64
CA THR A 50 -10.47 -12.18 3.76
C THR A 50 -11.02 -13.52 3.29
N LYS A 51 -10.14 -14.51 3.09
CA LYS A 51 -10.53 -15.84 2.61
C LYS A 51 -11.08 -16.75 3.71
N ASN A 52 -10.63 -16.55 4.95
CA ASN A 52 -11.06 -17.34 6.10
C ASN A 52 -12.21 -16.61 6.80
N VAL A 53 -13.42 -17.04 6.48
CA VAL A 53 -14.65 -16.57 7.10
C VAL A 53 -14.93 -17.52 8.26
N SER A 54 -15.04 -17.01 9.48
CA SER A 54 -15.49 -17.81 10.63
C SER A 54 -16.84 -18.44 10.30
N GLU A 55 -17.18 -19.58 10.93
CA GLU A 55 -18.52 -20.20 10.86
C GLU A 55 -19.63 -19.21 11.25
N HIS A 56 -19.26 -18.14 11.96
CA HIS A 56 -20.14 -17.08 12.43
C HIS A 56 -19.99 -15.75 11.68
N ASP A 57 -19.10 -15.65 10.69
CA ASP A 57 -19.00 -14.46 9.84
C ASP A 57 -19.90 -14.62 8.62
N GLU A 58 -20.76 -13.63 8.35
CA GLU A 58 -21.72 -13.66 7.24
C GLU A 58 -21.05 -13.61 5.85
N SER A 59 -19.84 -13.03 5.74
CA SER A 59 -19.12 -12.91 4.48
C SER A 59 -17.68 -12.41 4.69
N GLY A 60 -16.80 -12.71 3.74
CA GLY A 60 -15.48 -12.09 3.67
C GLY A 60 -15.55 -10.58 3.38
N ARG A 61 -14.49 -9.85 3.73
CA ARG A 61 -14.30 -8.43 3.41
C ARG A 61 -13.34 -8.28 2.23
N LEU A 62 -13.71 -7.43 1.28
CA LEU A 62 -12.86 -7.00 0.19
C LEU A 62 -12.38 -5.57 0.43
N TYR A 63 -11.06 -5.38 0.45
CA TYR A 63 -10.40 -4.08 0.52
C TYR A 63 -9.81 -3.77 -0.85
N VAL A 64 -10.13 -2.60 -1.40
CA VAL A 64 -9.56 -2.10 -2.66
C VAL A 64 -9.21 -0.64 -2.49
N GLY A 65 -8.07 -0.23 -3.03
CA GLY A 65 -7.71 1.18 -3.09
C GLY A 65 -6.63 1.45 -4.11
N ARG A 66 -6.44 2.74 -4.38
CA ARG A 66 -5.39 3.22 -5.27
C ARG A 66 -4.73 4.46 -4.70
N VAL A 67 -3.46 4.66 -5.04
CA VAL A 67 -2.66 5.80 -4.65
C VAL A 67 -1.95 6.32 -5.88
N GLY A 68 -2.13 7.59 -6.20
CA GLY A 68 -1.62 8.19 -7.42
C GLY A 68 -2.65 9.12 -8.04
N GLY A 69 -2.46 9.45 -9.31
CA GLY A 69 -3.29 10.43 -10.00
C GLY A 69 -3.43 10.12 -11.49
N THR A 70 -3.94 11.10 -12.23
CA THR A 70 -3.96 11.07 -13.69
C THR A 70 -2.64 11.64 -14.25
N PRO A 71 -2.33 11.42 -15.54
CA PRO A 71 -1.10 11.92 -16.16
C PRO A 71 -0.88 13.43 -15.96
N ASP A 72 -1.97 14.20 -15.84
CA ASP A 72 -1.92 15.66 -15.67
C ASP A 72 -1.43 16.10 -14.29
N PHE A 73 -1.49 15.21 -13.28
CA PHE A 73 -1.26 15.57 -11.87
C PHE A 73 -0.27 14.64 -11.14
N ALA A 74 0.19 13.56 -11.77
CA ALA A 74 1.09 12.59 -11.15
C ALA A 74 2.26 12.21 -12.08
N PRO A 75 3.49 12.09 -11.54
CA PRO A 75 4.63 11.64 -12.32
C PRO A 75 4.48 10.16 -12.72
N SER A 76 5.07 9.79 -13.85
CA SER A 76 5.14 8.40 -14.30
C SER A 76 5.97 7.54 -13.33
N LEU A 77 5.38 6.43 -12.92
CA LEU A 77 5.91 5.42 -12.02
C LEU A 77 6.55 4.24 -12.77
N LEU A 78 6.64 4.27 -14.11
CA LEU A 78 7.18 3.16 -14.91
C LEU A 78 8.61 2.73 -14.51
N ARG A 79 9.40 3.68 -14.00
CA ARG A 79 10.79 3.44 -13.54
C ARG A 79 10.87 3.21 -12.02
N HIS A 80 9.74 3.28 -11.33
CA HIS A 80 9.69 3.03 -9.90
C HIS A 80 9.58 1.53 -9.64
N THR A 81 9.93 1.14 -8.43
CA THR A 81 9.66 -0.20 -7.92
C THR A 81 8.74 -0.11 -6.72
N VAL A 82 7.83 -1.08 -6.59
CA VAL A 82 6.97 -1.18 -5.43
C VAL A 82 7.22 -2.52 -4.73
N THR A 83 7.38 -2.46 -3.42
CA THR A 83 7.54 -3.66 -2.58
C THR A 83 6.59 -3.57 -1.40
N GLY A 84 5.87 -4.64 -1.11
CA GLY A 84 4.92 -4.65 0.00
C GLY A 84 4.71 -6.04 0.58
N ALA A 85 4.23 -6.05 1.81
CA ALA A 85 3.81 -7.25 2.51
C ALA A 85 2.68 -6.90 3.48
N ILE A 86 1.73 -7.82 3.63
CA ILE A 86 0.71 -7.75 4.67
C ILE A 86 1.13 -8.59 5.86
N LYS A 87 1.00 -8.03 7.07
CA LYS A 87 1.21 -8.74 8.34
C LYS A 87 0.22 -8.23 9.37
N PHE A 88 -0.39 -9.14 10.13
CA PHE A 88 -1.37 -8.83 11.18
C PHE A 88 -2.51 -7.90 10.70
N GLY A 89 -2.99 -8.12 9.46
CA GLY A 89 -4.04 -7.29 8.87
C GLY A 89 -3.61 -5.86 8.54
N VAL A 90 -2.32 -5.59 8.37
CA VAL A 90 -1.81 -4.29 7.92
C VAL A 90 -0.92 -4.49 6.69
N LEU A 91 -1.36 -4.01 5.53
CA LEU A 91 -0.58 -3.98 4.31
C LEU A 91 0.42 -2.82 4.40
N LYS A 92 1.71 -3.12 4.39
CA LYS A 92 2.79 -2.12 4.36
C LYS A 92 3.47 -2.19 3.01
N PHE A 93 3.63 -1.06 2.32
CA PHE A 93 4.37 -1.02 1.07
C PHE A 93 5.22 0.24 0.95
N LEU A 94 6.24 0.14 0.10
CA LEU A 94 7.24 1.16 -0.15
C LEU A 94 7.36 1.32 -1.66
N LEU A 95 7.04 2.52 -2.15
CA LEU A 95 7.29 2.95 -3.52
C LEU A 95 8.67 3.61 -3.56
N LYS A 96 9.55 3.12 -4.43
CA LYS A 96 10.92 3.61 -4.56
C LYS A 96 11.15 4.24 -5.93
N PRO A 97 11.74 5.44 -5.99
CA PRO A 97 12.19 6.00 -7.25
C PRO A 97 13.33 5.15 -7.85
N PRO A 98 13.61 5.30 -9.16
CA PRO A 98 14.81 4.70 -9.75
C PRO A 98 16.07 5.23 -9.05
N PRO A 99 17.20 4.49 -9.09
CA PRO A 99 18.48 4.97 -8.58
C PRO A 99 18.82 6.34 -9.17
N SER A 100 19.25 7.28 -8.33
CA SER A 100 19.77 8.56 -8.81
C SER A 100 21.08 8.30 -9.56
N ASN A 101 21.08 8.53 -10.87
CA ASN A 101 22.32 8.59 -11.64
C ASN A 101 22.99 9.93 -11.32
N ASN A 102 23.79 9.97 -10.25
CA ASN A 102 24.66 11.10 -9.96
C ASN A 102 25.88 11.03 -10.90
N ASN A 103 25.64 11.09 -12.21
CA ASN A 103 26.66 11.49 -13.16
C ASN A 103 26.47 12.99 -13.37
N SER A 104 26.89 13.77 -12.37
CA SER A 104 27.17 15.19 -12.56
C SER A 104 28.44 15.26 -13.41
N GLU A 105 28.31 15.88 -14.58
CA GLU A 105 29.42 16.32 -15.43
C GLU A 105 30.31 17.34 -14.71
#